data_AF-A0A9E5T6W2-F1
#
_entry.id   AF-A0A9E5T6W2-F1
#
_cell.length_a   1.000
_cell.length_b   1.000
_cell.length_c   1.000
_cell.angle_alpha   90.00
_cell.angle_beta   90.00
_cell.angle_gamma   90.00
#
_symmetry.space_group_name_H-M   'P 1'
#
loop_
_entity.id
_entity.type
_entity.pdbx_description
1 polymer ?
#
loop_
_entity_poly.entity_id
_entity_poly.type
_entity_poly.pdbx_seq_one_letter_code
_entity_poly.pdbx_strand_id
1 'polypeptide(L)'
;MDQPKPHRIRKGSTLYVFEPKTVADGGTYLGEFKVTEVVDPGAEANAEAGEGGAAAGGLAGAAGGVNTVSLEASWKMTDEEVDRLERSVNRRGPWTLYEKMPADSHTLFDDITAEELGPNDPQPRELEKVDRLKKLLPADVVQEYVKDHEQPEEDDPPDRIEMYVRFKKNYEKPVPNQEPLKYERRQEMWLPKVSAVDETGEPLIPGADELESLEIVEIKDRRYSRQLRDYSLLFRKIYRERDQLLARKAALASDIQNMQTVLTDKNKRIEDFQGENERLQNDKKGFARDLDLLSSLLAKIEQENTDAARRSENLRKQNIQLGERLDQAQMKAVRRMNDRAPAPQARRQEAPPTKNPPQLATSG
;
A
#
# COMPACT_ATOMS: atom_id res chain seq x y z
N MET A 1 -19.43 31.05 1.22
CA MET A 1 -18.39 30.35 2.01
C MET A 1 -18.71 30.63 3.46
N ASP A 2 -18.91 29.59 4.27
CA ASP A 2 -19.09 29.80 5.71
C ASP A 2 -17.78 30.30 6.31
N GLN A 3 -17.84 31.45 6.98
CA GLN A 3 -16.72 31.89 7.81
C GLN A 3 -16.63 30.96 9.02
N PRO A 4 -15.43 30.54 9.45
CA PRO A 4 -15.28 29.71 10.64
C PRO A 4 -15.87 30.46 11.83
N LYS A 5 -16.79 29.81 12.57
CA LYS A 5 -17.37 30.40 13.78
C LYS A 5 -16.23 30.74 14.75
N PRO A 6 -16.19 31.96 15.33
CA PRO A 6 -15.14 32.34 16.26
C PRO A 6 -15.15 31.41 17.47
N HIS A 7 -13.96 31.06 17.93
CA HIS A 7 -13.72 30.07 18.98
C HIS A 7 -14.27 30.63 20.29
N ARG A 8 -15.11 29.87 21.01
CA ARG A 8 -15.86 30.35 22.17
C ARG A 8 -15.09 30.26 23.49
N ILE A 9 -13.77 30.42 23.42
CA ILE A 9 -12.90 30.49 24.61
C ILE A 9 -13.35 31.69 25.46
N ARG A 10 -13.63 31.45 26.74
CA ARG A 10 -14.13 32.46 27.68
C ARG A 10 -13.18 32.59 28.86
N LYS A 11 -13.03 33.79 29.40
CA LYS A 11 -12.39 33.97 30.72
C LYS A 11 -13.08 33.06 31.75
N GLY A 12 -12.27 32.26 32.45
CA GLY A 12 -12.72 31.23 33.39
C GLY A 12 -12.99 29.85 32.79
N SER A 13 -12.90 29.64 31.47
CA SER A 13 -13.02 28.28 30.90
C SER A 13 -11.78 27.45 31.20
N THR A 14 -11.97 26.18 31.57
CA THR A 14 -10.93 25.16 31.57
C THR A 14 -10.62 24.72 30.13
N LEU A 15 -9.34 24.60 29.81
CA LEU A 15 -8.82 24.06 28.56
C LEU A 15 -7.80 22.96 28.84
N TYR A 16 -7.90 21.86 28.10
CA TYR A 16 -6.93 20.77 28.11
C TYR A 16 -5.95 20.98 26.96
N VAL A 17 -4.69 21.21 27.30
CA VAL A 17 -3.66 21.64 26.35
C VAL A 17 -2.81 20.44 25.96
N PHE A 18 -2.61 20.28 24.66
CA PHE A 18 -1.74 19.25 24.09
C PHE A 18 -0.70 19.93 23.19
N GLU A 19 0.55 19.47 23.25
CA GLU A 19 1.60 19.77 22.29
C GLU A 19 1.31 18.99 21.00
N PRO A 20 0.82 19.60 19.90
CA PRO A 20 0.85 18.99 18.58
C PRO A 20 2.31 18.85 18.18
N LYS A 21 2.77 17.62 18.20
CA LYS A 21 3.87 17.20 17.36
C LYS A 21 3.38 17.12 15.91
N THR A 22 4.19 16.54 15.02
CA THR A 22 3.62 16.15 13.73
C THR A 22 2.46 15.18 13.99
N VAL A 23 1.54 15.08 13.03
CA VAL A 23 0.43 14.11 13.10
C VAL A 23 0.96 12.73 13.53
N ALA A 24 2.16 12.36 13.05
CA ALA A 24 2.86 11.09 13.24
C ALA A 24 3.67 10.87 14.54
N ASP A 25 3.53 11.72 15.57
CA ASP A 25 4.19 11.47 16.87
C ASP A 25 3.21 11.43 18.07
N GLY A 26 1.96 11.82 17.83
CA GLY A 26 0.92 11.95 18.85
C GLY A 26 1.09 13.14 19.79
N GLY A 27 0.00 13.85 20.06
CA GLY A 27 0.02 15.02 20.92
C GLY A 27 0.44 14.68 22.36
N THR A 28 1.42 15.39 22.92
CA THR A 28 1.77 15.24 24.34
C THR A 28 0.76 16.03 25.15
N TYR A 29 0.03 15.42 26.09
CA TYR A 29 -0.75 16.18 27.07
C TYR A 29 0.21 17.08 27.88
N LEU A 30 -0.08 18.38 27.93
CA LEU A 30 0.71 19.35 28.67
C LEU A 30 0.11 19.64 30.04
N GLY A 31 -1.22 19.69 30.16
CA GLY A 31 -1.93 19.86 31.42
C GLY A 31 -3.33 20.46 31.24
N GLU A 32 -3.99 20.70 32.39
CA GLU A 32 -5.29 21.39 32.49
C GLU A 32 -5.06 22.86 32.89
N PHE A 33 -5.55 23.80 32.10
CA PHE A 33 -5.33 25.23 32.30
C PHE A 33 -6.64 26.00 32.36
N LYS A 34 -6.74 26.97 33.28
CA LYS A 34 -7.81 27.97 33.29
C LYS A 34 -7.41 29.17 32.45
N VAL A 35 -8.36 29.67 31.67
CA VAL A 35 -8.20 30.91 30.91
C VAL A 35 -8.38 32.10 31.85
N THR A 36 -7.29 32.82 32.15
CA THR A 36 -7.33 34.01 33.02
C THR A 36 -7.67 35.27 32.26
N GLU A 37 -7.35 35.34 30.97
CA GLU A 37 -7.57 36.48 30.10
C GLU A 37 -7.75 36.05 28.66
N VAL A 38 -8.63 36.74 27.93
CA VAL A 38 -8.78 36.63 26.48
C VAL A 38 -8.75 38.06 25.96
N VAL A 39 -7.70 38.42 25.24
CA VAL A 39 -7.59 39.72 24.58
C VAL A 39 -8.08 39.54 23.15
N ASP A 40 -9.25 40.09 22.86
CA ASP A 40 -9.79 40.20 21.51
C ASP A 40 -9.42 41.59 20.95
N PRO A 41 -8.41 41.70 20.08
CA PRO A 41 -7.98 42.99 19.53
C PRO A 41 -9.04 43.68 18.65
N GLY A 42 -10.13 42.99 18.29
CA GLY A 42 -11.26 43.57 17.55
C GLY A 42 -12.35 44.18 18.43
N ALA A 43 -12.36 43.92 19.74
CA ALA A 43 -13.44 44.36 20.63
C ALA A 43 -13.37 45.86 20.97
N GLU A 44 -12.18 46.38 21.31
CA GLU A 44 -12.00 47.77 21.75
C GLU A 44 -12.26 48.78 20.62
N ALA A 45 -11.85 48.45 19.39
CA ALA A 45 -12.04 49.30 18.21
C ALA A 45 -13.52 49.56 17.83
N ASN A 46 -14.46 48.76 18.35
CA ASN A 46 -15.89 48.92 18.11
C ASN A 46 -16.63 49.61 19.27
N ALA A 47 -16.00 49.79 20.43
CA ALA A 47 -16.63 50.38 21.62
C ALA A 47 -16.70 51.92 21.57
N GLU A 48 -15.77 52.58 20.87
CA GLU A 48 -15.73 54.05 20.72
C GLU A 48 -16.50 54.58 19.50
N ALA A 49 -17.20 53.72 18.75
CA ALA A 49 -17.81 54.04 17.45
C ALA A 49 -19.34 54.34 17.50
N GLY A 50 -19.86 54.80 18.63
CA GLY A 50 -21.20 55.42 18.74
C GLY A 50 -21.07 56.92 19.00
N GLU A 51 -21.87 57.83 18.43
CA GLU A 51 -23.03 57.69 17.53
C GLU A 51 -22.92 58.74 16.41
N GLY A 52 -22.89 58.34 15.14
CA GLY A 52 -23.03 59.33 14.04
C GLY A 52 -22.44 58.93 12.69
N GLY A 53 -23.31 58.70 11.70
CA GLY A 53 -22.92 58.64 10.29
C GLY A 53 -23.24 57.32 9.59
N ALA A 54 -24.47 57.17 9.12
CA ALA A 54 -24.81 56.12 8.17
C ALA A 54 -24.37 56.53 6.75
N ALA A 55 -23.28 55.95 6.22
CA ALA A 55 -23.03 55.88 4.77
C ALA A 55 -21.89 54.90 4.39
N ALA A 56 -21.99 54.37 3.16
CA ALA A 56 -20.91 53.77 2.35
C ALA A 56 -20.22 52.51 2.90
N GLY A 57 -20.76 51.34 2.54
CA GLY A 57 -20.07 50.07 2.70
C GLY A 57 -18.83 49.97 1.79
N GLY A 58 -17.65 49.90 2.41
CA GLY A 58 -16.41 49.49 1.77
C GLY A 58 -15.92 48.19 2.39
N LEU A 59 -15.66 47.16 1.56
CA LEU A 59 -15.04 45.90 1.98
C LEU A 59 -13.53 46.11 2.27
N ALA A 60 -13.22 46.85 3.32
CA ALA A 60 -11.87 46.92 3.87
C ALA A 60 -11.53 45.55 4.49
N GLY A 61 -10.42 44.96 4.06
CA GLY A 61 -10.05 43.60 4.44
C GLY A 61 -9.89 43.46 5.95
N ALA A 62 -10.55 42.46 6.54
CA ALA A 62 -10.39 42.12 7.94
C ALA A 62 -8.93 41.71 8.21
N ALA A 63 -8.14 42.64 8.75
CA ALA A 63 -6.88 42.33 9.40
C ALA A 63 -7.21 41.53 10.66
N GLY A 64 -7.29 40.20 10.51
CA GLY A 64 -7.61 39.29 11.60
C GLY A 64 -6.52 39.36 12.68
N GLY A 65 -6.77 40.17 13.70
CA GLY A 65 -5.92 40.20 14.89
C GLY A 65 -5.87 38.82 15.53
N VAL A 66 -4.67 38.41 15.96
CA VAL A 66 -4.49 37.14 16.65
C VAL A 66 -5.03 37.30 18.06
N ASN A 67 -6.13 36.62 18.39
CA ASN A 67 -6.63 36.55 19.75
C ASN A 67 -5.57 35.93 20.65
N THR A 68 -5.13 36.66 21.68
CA THR A 68 -4.19 36.14 22.68
C THR A 68 -4.96 35.69 23.92
N VAL A 69 -4.53 34.56 24.47
CA VAL A 69 -5.18 33.89 25.61
C VAL A 69 -4.14 33.63 26.68
N SER A 70 -4.37 34.13 27.89
CA SER A 70 -3.52 33.87 29.05
C SER A 70 -4.03 32.62 29.77
N LEU A 71 -3.12 31.67 30.01
CA LEU A 71 -3.41 30.38 30.61
C LEU A 71 -2.68 30.25 31.95
N GLU A 72 -3.40 29.81 32.99
CA GLU A 72 -2.86 29.48 34.31
C GLU A 72 -3.12 28.00 34.58
N ALA A 73 -2.14 27.28 35.15
CA ALA A 73 -2.31 25.87 35.48
C ALA A 73 -3.43 25.71 36.54
N SER A 74 -4.38 24.82 36.30
CA SER A 74 -5.56 24.66 37.18
C SER A 74 -5.23 23.99 38.51
N TRP A 75 -4.07 23.33 38.55
CA TRP A 75 -3.52 22.54 39.65
C TRP A 75 -2.02 22.85 39.78
N LYS A 76 -1.41 22.52 40.93
CA LYS A 76 0.04 22.59 41.08
C LYS A 76 0.68 21.52 40.21
N MET A 77 1.34 21.93 39.12
CA MET A 77 2.12 21.05 38.26
C MET A 77 3.33 20.47 39.01
N THR A 78 3.73 19.26 38.61
CA THR A 78 4.95 18.60 39.07
C THR A 78 6.17 19.18 38.34
N ASP A 79 7.37 19.02 38.89
CA ASP A 79 8.59 19.54 38.27
C ASP A 79 8.80 18.96 36.86
N GLU A 80 8.44 17.68 36.64
CA GLU A 80 8.50 17.05 35.31
C GLU A 80 7.49 17.66 34.31
N GLU A 81 6.32 18.07 34.79
CA GLU A 81 5.29 18.72 33.97
C GLU A 81 5.67 20.15 33.62
N VAL A 82 6.28 20.88 34.55
CA VAL A 82 6.87 22.22 34.30
C VAL A 82 7.96 22.11 33.25
N ASP A 83 8.93 21.21 33.42
CA ASP A 83 9.99 20.94 32.42
C ASP A 83 9.39 20.58 31.05
N ARG A 84 8.30 19.79 31.02
CA ARG A 84 7.60 19.39 29.79
C ARG A 84 6.93 20.60 29.11
N LEU A 85 6.28 21.47 29.88
CA LEU A 85 5.64 22.69 29.40
C LEU A 85 6.70 23.68 28.88
N GLU A 86 7.77 23.94 29.62
CA GLU A 86 8.87 24.81 29.20
C GLU A 86 9.51 24.33 27.89
N ARG A 87 9.77 23.02 27.76
CA ARG A 87 10.28 22.44 26.51
C ARG A 87 9.32 22.66 25.33
N SER A 88 8.00 22.66 25.56
CA SER A 88 7.01 22.94 24.52
C SER A 88 6.97 24.42 24.13
N VAL A 89 6.97 25.32 25.13
CA VAL A 89 7.04 26.78 24.91
C VAL A 89 8.31 27.15 24.12
N ASN A 90 9.46 26.60 24.51
CA ASN A 90 10.74 26.87 23.87
C ASN A 90 10.81 26.37 22.41
N ARG A 91 10.06 25.33 22.04
CA ARG A 91 9.93 24.85 20.66
C ARG A 91 9.11 25.76 19.76
N ARG A 92 8.24 26.62 20.34
CA ARG A 92 7.31 27.50 19.59
C ARG A 92 6.42 26.75 18.60
N GLY A 93 6.07 25.50 18.92
CA GLY A 93 5.03 24.77 18.18
C GLY A 93 3.65 25.42 18.41
N PRO A 94 2.66 25.16 17.53
CA PRO A 94 1.27 25.43 17.88
C PRO A 94 0.86 24.61 19.12
N TRP A 95 -0.30 24.88 19.71
CA TRP A 95 -0.93 24.03 20.73
C TRP A 95 -2.33 23.60 20.28
N THR A 96 -2.78 22.41 20.70
CA THR A 96 -4.16 21.95 20.50
C THR A 96 -4.91 22.09 21.82
N LEU A 97 -6.04 22.80 21.79
CA LEU A 97 -6.85 23.14 22.95
C LEU A 97 -8.19 22.42 22.87
N TYR A 98 -8.58 21.70 23.92
CA TYR A 98 -9.92 21.11 24.04
C TYR A 98 -10.67 21.74 25.20
N GLU A 99 -11.91 22.20 24.98
CA GLU A 99 -12.79 22.73 26.05
C GLU A 99 -13.35 21.63 26.96
N LYS A 100 -13.34 20.36 26.50
CA LYS A 100 -13.89 19.22 27.21
C LYS A 100 -13.00 17.99 26.97
N MET A 101 -12.51 17.37 28.04
CA MET A 101 -11.92 16.02 27.96
C MET A 101 -12.98 15.03 27.47
N PRO A 102 -12.62 14.02 26.67
CA PRO A 102 -13.49 12.86 26.49
C PRO A 102 -13.78 12.26 27.88
N ALA A 103 -15.05 11.97 28.16
CA ALA A 103 -15.44 11.46 29.48
C ALA A 103 -14.97 10.01 29.62
N ASP A 104 -13.91 9.76 30.41
CA ASP A 104 -13.55 8.37 30.79
C ASP A 104 -14.52 7.93 31.89
N SER A 105 -15.66 7.40 31.50
CA SER A 105 -16.64 6.83 32.42
C SER A 105 -16.99 5.43 31.96
N HIS A 106 -17.20 4.50 32.91
CA HIS A 106 -17.68 3.16 32.60
C HIS A 106 -19.01 3.21 31.82
N THR A 107 -19.83 4.24 32.07
CA THR A 107 -21.10 4.51 31.40
C THR A 107 -20.98 5.00 29.96
N LEU A 108 -19.82 5.51 29.51
CA LEU A 108 -19.66 6.06 28.15
C LEU A 108 -20.03 5.02 27.07
N PHE A 109 -19.79 3.74 27.34
CA PHE A 109 -20.03 2.64 26.41
C PHE A 109 -21.34 1.87 26.69
N ASP A 110 -22.11 2.26 27.71
CA ASP A 110 -23.42 1.66 27.99
C ASP A 110 -24.47 2.16 26.98
N ASP A 111 -24.39 3.43 26.60
CA ASP A 111 -25.33 4.11 25.69
C ASP A 111 -24.96 3.97 24.20
N ILE A 112 -23.92 3.18 23.83
CA ILE A 112 -23.63 2.88 22.41
C ILE A 112 -24.70 1.92 21.87
N THR A 113 -25.82 2.53 21.49
CA THR A 113 -26.90 1.92 20.72
C THR A 113 -26.43 1.60 19.32
N ALA A 114 -27.14 0.71 18.64
CA ALA A 114 -26.70 0.16 17.37
C ALA A 114 -26.74 1.14 16.19
N GLU A 115 -27.31 2.33 16.36
CA GLU A 115 -27.40 3.33 15.29
C GLU A 115 -26.04 3.98 14.98
N GLU A 116 -25.07 3.93 15.91
CA GLU A 116 -23.69 4.42 15.67
C GLU A 116 -22.80 3.38 14.97
N LEU A 117 -23.18 2.10 15.00
CA LEU A 117 -22.52 1.06 14.21
C LEU A 117 -23.10 1.10 12.79
N GLY A 118 -22.23 1.32 11.80
CA GLY A 118 -22.66 1.63 10.43
C GLY A 118 -23.60 0.57 9.81
N PRO A 119 -24.38 0.92 8.78
CA PRO A 119 -25.56 0.14 8.32
C PRO A 119 -25.30 -1.28 7.78
N ASN A 120 -24.05 -1.73 7.78
CA ASN A 120 -23.64 -3.10 7.40
C ASN A 120 -23.23 -3.96 8.60
N ASP A 121 -23.15 -3.41 9.82
CA ASP A 121 -22.92 -4.21 11.02
C ASP A 121 -24.20 -4.98 11.40
N PRO A 122 -24.09 -6.25 11.87
CA PRO A 122 -25.26 -7.06 12.18
C PRO A 122 -26.08 -6.43 13.31
N GLN A 123 -27.41 -6.44 13.15
CA GLN A 123 -28.33 -5.82 14.11
C GLN A 123 -28.13 -6.33 15.54
N PRO A 124 -28.39 -5.49 16.57
CA PRO A 124 -27.92 -5.66 17.95
C PRO A 124 -28.73 -6.67 18.77
N ARG A 125 -28.96 -7.85 18.22
CA ARG A 125 -29.34 -9.02 19.02
C ARG A 125 -28.03 -9.69 19.45
N GLU A 126 -27.62 -9.36 20.67
CA GLU A 126 -26.60 -10.11 21.42
C GLU A 126 -25.18 -10.10 20.84
N LEU A 127 -24.77 -9.00 20.19
CA LEU A 127 -23.36 -8.62 20.23
C LEU A 127 -23.02 -8.22 21.68
N GLU A 128 -22.45 -9.17 22.41
CA GLU A 128 -21.97 -8.99 23.78
C GLU A 128 -21.20 -7.67 23.88
N LYS A 129 -21.38 -6.92 24.99
CA LYS A 129 -20.73 -5.61 25.23
C LYS A 129 -19.22 -5.69 24.93
N VAL A 130 -18.61 -6.82 25.29
CA VAL A 130 -17.23 -7.23 25.00
C VAL A 130 -16.85 -7.11 23.52
N ASP A 131 -17.64 -7.65 22.59
CA ASP A 131 -17.30 -7.69 21.16
C ASP A 131 -17.44 -6.33 20.47
N ARG A 132 -18.35 -5.48 20.94
CA ARG A 132 -18.41 -4.07 20.55
C ARG A 132 -17.18 -3.31 21.04
N LEU A 133 -16.78 -3.51 22.29
CA LEU A 133 -15.57 -2.92 22.85
C LEU A 133 -14.30 -3.42 22.12
N LYS A 134 -14.20 -4.71 21.74
CA LYS A 134 -13.08 -5.27 20.93
C LYS A 134 -12.90 -4.63 19.56
N LYS A 135 -13.96 -4.03 18.97
CA LYS A 135 -13.85 -3.28 17.71
C LYS A 135 -13.29 -1.87 17.88
N LEU A 136 -13.50 -1.26 19.06
CA LEU A 136 -13.19 0.15 19.34
C LEU A 136 -11.90 0.33 20.15
N LEU A 137 -11.60 -0.61 21.05
CA LEU A 137 -10.52 -0.54 22.02
C LEU A 137 -9.59 -1.76 21.89
N PRO A 138 -8.28 -1.61 22.13
CA PRO A 138 -7.37 -2.74 22.20
C PRO A 138 -7.79 -3.76 23.26
N ALA A 139 -7.55 -5.05 23.01
CA ALA A 139 -8.06 -6.14 23.85
C ALA A 139 -7.68 -6.04 25.34
N ASP A 140 -6.51 -5.47 25.66
CA ASP A 140 -6.08 -5.20 27.04
C ASP A 140 -7.02 -4.22 27.78
N VAL A 141 -7.51 -3.20 27.07
CA VAL A 141 -8.45 -2.20 27.60
C VAL A 141 -9.83 -2.81 27.77
N VAL A 142 -10.25 -3.66 26.84
CA VAL A 142 -11.56 -4.31 26.89
C VAL A 142 -11.69 -5.20 28.11
N GLN A 143 -10.67 -5.99 28.45
CA GLN A 143 -10.69 -6.84 29.64
C GLN A 143 -10.85 -6.01 30.92
N GLU A 144 -10.15 -4.88 31.03
CA GLU A 144 -10.30 -3.95 32.15
C GLU A 144 -11.71 -3.35 32.24
N TYR A 145 -12.31 -2.97 31.11
CA TYR A 145 -13.69 -2.45 31.04
C TYR A 145 -14.76 -3.50 31.34
N VAL A 146 -14.46 -4.79 31.15
CA VAL A 146 -15.37 -5.91 31.43
C VAL A 146 -15.23 -6.41 32.87
N LYS A 147 -14.02 -6.35 33.45
CA LYS A 147 -13.80 -6.63 34.88
C LYS A 147 -14.25 -5.49 35.79
N ASP A 148 -14.44 -4.27 35.30
CA ASP A 148 -14.75 -3.11 36.14
C ASP A 148 -16.01 -3.35 37.00
N HIS A 149 -15.88 -3.24 38.32
CA HIS A 149 -16.86 -3.55 39.36
C HIS A 149 -17.25 -5.03 39.55
N GLU A 150 -16.65 -5.98 38.82
CA GLU A 150 -16.77 -7.42 39.08
C GLU A 150 -15.90 -7.87 40.25
N GLN A 151 -16.05 -9.11 40.72
CA GLN A 151 -15.16 -9.68 41.74
C GLN A 151 -13.72 -9.84 41.19
N PRO A 152 -12.69 -9.43 41.95
CA PRO A 152 -11.30 -9.52 41.50
C PRO A 152 -10.76 -10.95 41.60
N GLU A 153 -9.93 -11.33 40.65
CA GLU A 153 -9.19 -12.60 40.66
C GLU A 153 -7.96 -12.50 41.58
N GLU A 154 -7.38 -13.63 41.98
CA GLU A 154 -6.22 -13.66 42.88
C GLU A 154 -4.95 -13.06 42.25
N ASP A 155 -4.85 -13.16 40.91
CA ASP A 155 -3.76 -12.59 40.09
C ASP A 155 -4.00 -11.12 39.68
N ASP A 156 -5.15 -10.50 40.01
CA ASP A 156 -5.41 -9.11 39.62
C ASP A 156 -4.50 -8.13 40.39
N PRO A 157 -4.00 -7.04 39.74
CA PRO A 157 -3.09 -6.11 40.37
C PRO A 157 -3.69 -5.47 41.64
N PRO A 158 -2.97 -5.44 42.78
CA PRO A 158 -3.55 -5.02 44.05
C PRO A 158 -3.93 -3.53 44.07
N ASP A 159 -3.30 -2.70 43.25
CA ASP A 159 -3.62 -1.28 43.01
C ASP A 159 -4.93 -1.07 42.20
N ARG A 160 -5.53 -2.16 41.71
CA ARG A 160 -6.82 -2.19 41.00
C ARG A 160 -7.92 -2.92 41.76
N ILE A 161 -7.66 -3.31 43.00
CA ILE A 161 -8.64 -3.96 43.87
C ILE A 161 -9.15 -2.92 44.87
N GLU A 162 -10.46 -2.69 44.88
CA GLU A 162 -11.14 -1.95 45.93
C GLU A 162 -11.82 -2.91 46.91
N MET A 163 -11.84 -2.53 48.17
CA MET A 163 -12.46 -3.28 49.26
C MET A 163 -13.52 -2.42 49.94
N TYR A 164 -14.73 -2.96 50.07
CA TYR A 164 -15.80 -2.31 50.80
C TYR A 164 -15.57 -2.56 52.28
N VAL A 165 -15.21 -1.50 53.02
CA VAL A 165 -14.82 -1.59 54.41
C VAL A 165 -15.82 -0.90 55.33
N ARG A 166 -15.96 -1.42 56.55
CA ARG A 166 -16.67 -0.77 57.66
C ARG A 166 -15.69 -0.41 58.77
N PHE A 167 -15.63 0.86 59.14
CA PHE A 167 -14.76 1.33 60.23
C PHE A 167 -15.26 0.87 61.61
N LYS A 168 -14.45 0.08 62.33
CA LYS A 168 -14.71 -0.39 63.70
C LYS A 168 -14.40 0.66 64.76
N LYS A 169 -13.46 1.56 64.46
CA LYS A 169 -12.90 2.63 65.32
C LYS A 169 -12.86 3.93 64.51
N ASN A 170 -12.82 5.09 65.18
CA ASN A 170 -12.46 6.34 64.48
C ASN A 170 -10.99 6.26 64.04
N TYR A 171 -10.66 6.76 62.87
CA TYR A 171 -9.30 6.83 62.36
C TYR A 171 -9.01 8.23 61.82
N GLU A 172 -7.83 8.75 62.13
CA GLU A 172 -7.37 10.05 61.71
C GLU A 172 -5.93 9.93 61.21
N LYS A 173 -5.69 10.32 59.96
CA LYS A 173 -4.36 10.29 59.33
C LYS A 173 -3.91 11.73 59.03
N PRO A 174 -2.80 12.21 59.63
CA PRO A 174 -2.23 13.49 59.25
C PRO A 174 -1.71 13.41 57.81
N VAL A 175 -2.08 14.39 56.98
CA VAL A 175 -1.59 14.55 55.61
C VAL A 175 -0.76 15.84 55.56
N PRO A 176 0.49 15.82 55.05
CA PRO A 176 1.34 17.01 55.00
C PRO A 176 0.65 18.19 54.27
N ASN A 177 0.60 19.34 54.93
CA ASN A 177 -0.01 20.59 54.41
C ASN A 177 -1.51 20.51 54.06
N GLN A 178 -2.25 19.52 54.58
CA GLN A 178 -3.70 19.38 54.40
C GLN A 178 -4.40 19.10 55.74
N GLU A 179 -5.73 19.19 55.77
CA GLU A 179 -6.48 18.71 56.93
C GLU A 179 -6.33 17.18 57.06
N PRO A 180 -6.20 16.64 58.28
CA PRO A 180 -6.07 15.21 58.49
C PRO A 180 -7.32 14.46 58.00
N LEU A 181 -7.10 13.37 57.27
CA LEU A 181 -8.17 12.50 56.77
C LEU A 181 -8.84 11.80 57.95
N LYS A 182 -10.12 12.12 58.18
CA LYS A 182 -10.94 11.60 59.28
C LYS A 182 -11.97 10.61 58.78
N TYR A 183 -12.04 9.47 59.43
CA TYR A 183 -13.00 8.41 59.17
C TYR A 183 -13.72 8.05 60.48
N GLU A 184 -15.05 8.06 60.44
CA GLU A 184 -15.88 7.83 61.61
C GLU A 184 -16.19 6.36 61.84
N ARG A 185 -16.35 5.96 63.10
CA ARG A 185 -16.81 4.62 63.46
C ARG A 185 -18.19 4.34 62.86
N ARG A 186 -18.31 3.20 62.18
CA ARG A 186 -19.45 2.74 61.33
C ARG A 186 -19.58 3.43 59.97
N GLN A 187 -18.67 4.33 59.59
CA GLN A 187 -18.57 4.75 58.19
C GLN A 187 -18.26 3.54 57.32
N GLU A 188 -18.92 3.46 56.16
CA GLU A 188 -18.72 2.40 55.18
C GLU A 188 -18.38 3.02 53.82
N MET A 189 -17.33 2.53 53.18
CA MET A 189 -16.84 3.05 51.91
C MET A 189 -15.94 2.04 51.19
N TRP A 190 -15.69 2.28 49.91
CA TRP A 190 -14.65 1.58 49.17
C TRP A 190 -13.29 2.24 49.43
N LEU A 191 -12.27 1.45 49.74
CA LEU A 191 -10.87 1.85 49.82
C LEU A 191 -10.03 0.99 48.88
N PRO A 192 -8.90 1.49 48.34
CA PRO A 192 -7.96 0.65 47.61
C PRO A 192 -7.38 -0.42 48.55
N LYS A 193 -7.09 -1.61 48.03
CA LYS A 193 -6.49 -2.71 48.80
C LYS A 193 -5.15 -2.32 49.40
N VAL A 194 -4.26 -1.77 48.57
CA VAL A 194 -2.97 -1.19 48.95
C VAL A 194 -3.04 0.33 49.05
N SER A 195 -2.18 0.91 49.89
CA SER A 195 -2.15 2.35 50.11
C SER A 195 -1.72 3.08 48.83
N ALA A 196 -2.51 4.07 48.40
CA ALA A 196 -2.15 4.91 47.26
C ALA A 196 -1.03 5.87 47.72
N VAL A 197 0.15 5.74 47.12
CA VAL A 197 1.30 6.60 47.41
C VAL A 197 1.37 7.80 46.48
N ASP A 198 1.88 8.92 47.00
CA ASP A 198 2.23 10.09 46.21
C ASP A 198 3.63 9.96 45.57
N GLU A 199 4.06 11.02 44.89
CA GLU A 199 5.38 11.08 44.21
C GLU A 199 6.57 10.96 45.17
N THR A 200 6.38 11.25 46.47
CA THR A 200 7.41 11.09 47.50
C THR A 200 7.43 9.68 48.10
N GLY A 201 6.46 8.85 47.74
CA GLY A 201 6.24 7.52 48.30
C GLY A 201 5.41 7.54 49.60
N GLU A 202 4.92 8.70 50.05
CA GLU A 202 4.07 8.76 51.23
C GLU A 202 2.62 8.33 50.89
N PRO A 203 1.99 7.47 51.70
CA PRO A 203 0.66 6.95 51.43
C PRO A 203 -0.44 8.00 51.64
N LEU A 204 -0.86 8.67 50.57
CA LEU A 204 -1.94 9.66 50.53
C LEU A 204 -3.27 9.08 51.03
N ILE A 205 -3.63 7.86 50.59
CA ILE A 205 -4.82 7.12 51.07
C ILE A 205 -4.36 5.79 51.67
N PRO A 206 -4.75 5.45 52.92
CA PRO A 206 -4.42 4.16 53.52
C PRO A 206 -5.12 3.00 52.82
N GLY A 207 -4.42 1.90 52.62
CA GLY A 207 -4.95 0.67 52.05
C GLY A 207 -5.83 -0.09 53.02
N ALA A 208 -6.84 -0.79 52.49
CA ALA A 208 -7.73 -1.61 53.28
C ALA A 208 -6.99 -2.75 54.03
N ASP A 209 -5.98 -3.37 53.40
CA ASP A 209 -5.17 -4.42 54.04
C ASP A 209 -4.38 -3.86 55.25
N GLU A 210 -3.85 -2.63 55.14
CA GLU A 210 -3.15 -1.94 56.24
C GLU A 210 -4.11 -1.68 57.41
N LEU A 211 -5.29 -1.12 57.13
CA LEU A 211 -6.29 -0.80 58.16
C LEU A 211 -6.94 -2.05 58.78
N GLU A 212 -7.06 -3.15 58.04
CA GLU A 212 -7.55 -4.42 58.59
C GLU A 212 -6.53 -5.03 59.55
N SER A 213 -5.24 -5.00 59.21
CA SER A 213 -4.15 -5.48 60.07
C SER A 213 -4.07 -4.75 61.42
N LEU A 214 -4.50 -3.48 61.46
CA LEU A 214 -4.59 -2.64 62.66
C LEU A 214 -5.93 -2.80 63.43
N GLU A 215 -6.80 -3.70 63.00
CA GLU A 215 -8.17 -3.88 63.48
C GLU A 215 -9.01 -2.57 63.47
N ILE A 216 -8.74 -1.67 62.51
CA ILE A 216 -9.45 -0.39 62.36
C ILE A 216 -10.71 -0.59 61.53
N VAL A 217 -10.66 -1.46 60.52
CA VAL A 217 -11.78 -1.75 59.62
C VAL A 217 -12.20 -3.22 59.63
N GLU A 218 -13.23 -3.53 58.85
CA GLU A 218 -13.78 -4.85 58.58
C GLU A 218 -14.09 -4.91 57.08
N ILE A 219 -13.42 -5.79 56.34
CA ILE A 219 -13.74 -5.98 54.92
C ILE A 219 -15.08 -6.73 54.81
N LYS A 220 -16.01 -6.16 54.05
CA LYS A 220 -17.30 -6.75 53.70
C LYS A 220 -17.32 -7.37 52.31
N ASP A 221 -16.68 -6.72 51.35
CA ASP A 221 -16.73 -7.08 49.93
C ASP A 221 -15.47 -6.62 49.18
N ARG A 222 -15.26 -7.12 47.97
CA ARG A 222 -14.11 -6.80 47.11
C ARG A 222 -14.56 -6.68 45.66
N ARG A 223 -14.11 -5.64 44.96
CA ARG A 223 -14.35 -5.44 43.52
C ARG A 223 -13.07 -5.04 42.80
N TYR A 224 -12.99 -5.38 41.53
CA TYR A 224 -12.04 -4.76 40.62
C TYR A 224 -12.49 -3.31 40.35
N SER A 225 -11.55 -2.38 40.31
CA SER A 225 -11.77 -0.98 40.00
C SER A 225 -10.78 -0.56 38.93
N ARG A 226 -11.30 -0.22 37.75
CA ARG A 226 -10.43 0.26 36.67
C ARG A 226 -9.93 1.66 37.02
N GLN A 227 -8.61 1.79 37.17
CA GLN A 227 -7.98 3.11 37.18
C GLN A 227 -8.34 3.87 35.89
N LEU A 228 -8.78 5.12 36.06
CA LEU A 228 -8.96 6.06 34.96
C LEU A 228 -7.65 6.13 34.16
N ARG A 229 -7.67 5.67 32.90
CA ARG A 229 -6.43 5.56 32.13
C ARG A 229 -5.94 6.96 31.80
N ASP A 230 -4.65 7.22 32.00
CA ASP A 230 -4.04 8.41 31.40
C ASP A 230 -4.20 8.31 29.87
N TYR A 231 -5.08 9.14 29.34
CA TYR A 231 -5.35 9.28 27.92
C TYR A 231 -4.07 9.53 27.11
N SER A 232 -3.03 10.13 27.71
CA SER A 232 -1.74 10.32 27.04
C SER A 232 -1.14 8.99 26.56
N LEU A 233 -1.30 7.89 27.32
CA LEU A 233 -0.78 6.58 26.96
C LEU A 233 -1.63 5.90 25.87
N LEU A 234 -2.96 5.97 25.98
CA LEU A 234 -3.88 5.43 24.96
C LEU A 234 -3.68 6.14 23.62
N PHE A 235 -3.64 7.47 23.62
CA PHE A 235 -3.37 8.26 22.42
C PHE A 235 -2.00 7.92 21.82
N ARG A 236 -0.92 7.83 22.62
CA ARG A 236 0.41 7.39 22.14
C ARG A 236 0.37 6.03 21.43
N LYS A 237 -0.41 5.06 21.94
CA LYS A 237 -0.59 3.74 21.30
C LYS A 237 -1.32 3.87 19.96
N ILE A 238 -2.48 4.53 19.93
CA ILE A 238 -3.30 4.73 18.72
C ILE A 238 -2.52 5.49 17.64
N TYR A 239 -1.77 6.54 18.00
CA TYR A 239 -0.96 7.29 17.04
C TYR A 239 0.12 6.37 16.41
N ARG A 240 0.90 5.64 17.22
CA ARG A 240 1.89 4.66 16.71
C ARG A 240 1.28 3.62 15.76
N GLU A 241 0.12 3.06 16.10
CA GLU A 241 -0.59 2.09 15.25
C GLU A 241 -1.04 2.73 13.93
N ARG A 242 -1.59 3.95 13.97
CA ARG A 242 -1.95 4.70 12.77
C ARG A 242 -0.73 5.00 11.89
N ASP A 243 0.43 5.29 12.48
CA ASP A 243 1.65 5.61 11.73
C ASP A 243 2.27 4.37 11.07
N GLN A 244 2.19 3.20 11.72
CA GLN A 244 2.47 1.91 11.08
C GLN A 244 1.53 1.66 9.90
N LEU A 245 0.23 1.96 10.03
CA LEU A 245 -0.74 1.82 8.94
C LEU A 245 -0.48 2.81 7.79
N LEU A 246 -0.09 4.05 8.09
CA LEU A 246 0.30 5.04 7.07
C LEU A 246 1.59 4.64 6.33
N ALA A 247 2.62 4.16 7.05
CA ALA A 247 3.83 3.63 6.44
C ALA A 247 3.53 2.41 5.54
N ARG A 248 2.68 1.49 6.01
CA ARG A 248 2.23 0.33 5.21
C ARG A 248 1.43 0.76 3.97
N LYS A 249 0.57 1.78 4.08
CA LYS A 249 -0.17 2.36 2.95
C LYS A 249 0.78 2.97 1.92
N ALA A 250 1.82 3.69 2.36
CA ALA A 250 2.83 4.27 1.47
C ALA A 250 3.66 3.20 0.75
N ALA A 251 4.07 2.14 1.46
CA ALA A 251 4.75 0.99 0.85
C ALA A 251 3.89 0.32 -0.23
N LEU A 252 2.63 0.00 0.07
CA LEU A 252 1.70 -0.59 -0.90
C LEU A 252 1.44 0.31 -2.11
N ALA A 253 1.43 1.64 -1.93
CA ALA A 253 1.30 2.57 -3.06
C ALA A 253 2.52 2.53 -3.99
N SER A 254 3.73 2.40 -3.43
CA SER A 254 4.97 2.18 -4.20
C SER A 254 4.93 0.85 -4.95
N ASP A 255 4.51 -0.23 -4.29
CA ASP A 255 4.39 -1.56 -4.92
C ASP A 255 3.39 -1.55 -6.09
N ILE A 256 2.27 -0.83 -5.98
CA ILE A 256 1.31 -0.63 -7.07
C ILE A 256 1.97 0.10 -8.25
N GLN A 257 2.74 1.16 -8.02
CA GLN A 257 3.46 1.88 -9.09
C GLN A 257 4.52 0.99 -9.77
N ASN A 258 5.24 0.19 -9.00
CA ASN A 258 6.19 -0.80 -9.52
C ASN A 258 5.49 -1.84 -10.39
N MET A 259 4.36 -2.39 -9.94
CA MET A 259 3.56 -3.34 -10.73
C MET A 259 2.98 -2.71 -12.01
N GLN A 260 2.50 -1.47 -11.97
CA GLN A 260 2.03 -0.73 -13.16
C GLN A 260 3.15 -0.53 -14.19
N THR A 261 4.37 -0.26 -13.73
CA THR A 261 5.56 -0.13 -14.58
C THR A 261 5.88 -1.46 -15.26
N VAL A 262 5.94 -2.56 -14.49
CA VAL A 262 6.16 -3.91 -15.02
C VAL A 262 5.07 -4.34 -16.02
N LEU A 263 3.80 -4.02 -15.75
CA LEU A 263 2.70 -4.29 -16.69
C LEU A 263 2.87 -3.52 -18.01
N THR A 264 3.26 -2.25 -17.94
CA THR A 264 3.52 -1.42 -19.13
C THR A 264 4.65 -2.01 -19.98
N ASP A 265 5.76 -2.38 -19.37
CA ASP A 265 6.90 -3.03 -20.05
C ASP A 265 6.52 -4.39 -20.66
N LYS A 266 5.66 -5.17 -19.99
CA LYS A 266 5.18 -6.46 -20.49
C LYS A 266 4.24 -6.30 -21.68
N ASN A 267 3.33 -5.33 -21.63
CA ASN A 267 2.42 -5.02 -22.74
C ASN A 267 3.20 -4.58 -23.98
N LYS A 268 4.18 -3.69 -23.83
CA LYS A 268 5.07 -3.30 -24.94
C LYS A 268 5.78 -4.49 -25.59
N ARG A 269 6.30 -5.43 -24.79
CA ARG A 269 6.91 -6.65 -25.33
C ARG A 269 5.91 -7.54 -26.06
N ILE A 270 4.64 -7.58 -25.63
CA ILE A 270 3.59 -8.33 -26.34
C ILE A 270 3.31 -7.68 -27.70
N GLU A 271 3.24 -6.35 -27.77
CA GLU A 271 3.10 -5.59 -29.02
C GLU A 271 4.30 -5.84 -29.97
N ASP A 272 5.53 -5.78 -29.45
CA ASP A 272 6.76 -6.08 -30.21
C ASP A 272 6.71 -7.51 -30.82
N PHE A 273 6.30 -8.53 -30.02
CA PHE A 273 6.16 -9.91 -30.49
C PHE A 273 5.01 -10.09 -31.48
N GLN A 274 3.91 -9.35 -31.35
CA GLN A 274 2.81 -9.38 -32.31
C GLN A 274 3.28 -8.83 -33.67
N GLY A 275 3.98 -7.69 -33.69
CA GLY A 275 4.55 -7.11 -34.90
C GLY A 275 5.61 -8.01 -35.56
N GLU A 276 6.46 -8.67 -34.78
CA GLU A 276 7.40 -9.66 -35.33
C GLU A 276 6.69 -10.88 -35.94
N ASN A 277 5.66 -11.41 -35.28
CA ASN A 277 4.86 -12.52 -35.81
C ASN A 277 4.15 -12.13 -37.12
N GLU A 278 3.59 -10.92 -37.20
CA GLU A 278 3.00 -10.40 -38.45
C GLU A 278 4.04 -10.30 -39.58
N ARG A 279 5.25 -9.79 -39.30
CA ARG A 279 6.36 -9.77 -40.27
C ARG A 279 6.69 -11.19 -40.75
N LEU A 280 6.90 -12.13 -39.83
CA LEU A 280 7.23 -13.52 -40.16
C LEU A 280 6.11 -14.24 -40.95
N GLN A 281 4.84 -13.93 -40.70
CA GLN A 281 3.73 -14.44 -41.50
C GLN A 281 3.73 -13.86 -42.92
N ASN A 282 4.14 -12.61 -43.10
CA ASN A 282 4.28 -11.98 -44.42
C ASN A 282 5.50 -12.52 -45.18
N ASP A 283 6.64 -12.71 -44.51
CA ASP A 283 7.84 -13.34 -45.06
C ASP A 283 7.53 -14.78 -45.52
N LYS A 284 6.81 -15.55 -44.70
CA LYS A 284 6.33 -16.90 -45.06
C LYS A 284 5.46 -16.91 -46.31
N LYS A 285 4.57 -15.91 -46.49
CA LYS A 285 3.79 -15.74 -47.73
C LYS A 285 4.65 -15.26 -48.92
N GLY A 286 5.77 -14.58 -48.66
CA GLY A 286 6.82 -14.32 -49.65
C GLY A 286 7.41 -15.62 -50.17
N PHE A 287 8.05 -16.39 -49.28
CA PHE A 287 8.70 -17.65 -49.61
C PHE A 287 7.78 -18.68 -50.27
N ALA A 288 6.49 -18.72 -49.90
CA ALA A 288 5.50 -19.57 -50.58
C ALA A 288 5.34 -19.18 -52.07
N ARG A 289 5.20 -17.89 -52.38
CA ARG A 289 5.10 -17.39 -53.76
C ARG A 289 6.39 -17.61 -54.55
N ASP A 290 7.54 -17.45 -53.90
CA ASP A 290 8.84 -17.69 -54.54
C ASP A 290 9.03 -19.19 -54.86
N LEU A 291 8.60 -20.08 -53.97
CA LEU A 291 8.58 -21.53 -54.18
C LEU A 291 7.65 -21.91 -55.35
N ASP A 292 6.43 -21.37 -55.38
CA ASP A 292 5.49 -21.59 -56.49
C ASP A 292 6.11 -21.14 -57.83
N LEU A 293 6.70 -19.94 -57.85
CA LEU A 293 7.39 -19.40 -59.03
C LEU A 293 8.56 -20.28 -59.47
N LEU A 294 9.44 -20.69 -58.55
CA LEU A 294 10.56 -21.58 -58.86
C LEU A 294 10.09 -22.95 -59.37
N SER A 295 9.01 -23.50 -58.80
CA SER A 295 8.43 -24.76 -59.27
C SER A 295 7.89 -24.66 -60.71
N SER A 296 7.27 -23.52 -61.06
CA SER A 296 6.77 -23.26 -62.41
C SER A 296 7.90 -23.07 -63.43
N LEU A 297 9.01 -22.42 -63.02
CA LEU A 297 10.22 -22.27 -63.84
C LEU A 297 10.92 -23.61 -64.05
N LEU A 298 11.03 -24.44 -63.00
CA LEU A 298 11.60 -25.79 -63.09
C LEU A 298 10.81 -26.64 -64.09
N ALA A 299 9.48 -26.72 -63.94
CA ALA A 299 8.61 -27.47 -64.84
C ALA A 299 8.71 -26.99 -66.31
N LYS A 300 8.85 -25.68 -66.52
CA LYS A 300 9.08 -25.11 -67.85
C LYS A 300 10.44 -25.52 -68.43
N ILE A 301 11.52 -25.48 -67.64
CA ILE A 301 12.86 -25.91 -68.07
C ILE A 301 12.88 -27.40 -68.39
N GLU A 302 12.22 -28.23 -67.57
CA GLU A 302 12.04 -29.66 -67.83
C GLU A 302 11.28 -29.90 -69.14
N GLN A 303 10.18 -29.19 -69.38
CA GLN A 303 9.45 -29.25 -70.65
C GLN A 303 10.34 -28.86 -71.84
N GLU A 304 11.01 -27.70 -71.79
CA GLU A 304 11.91 -27.23 -72.85
C GLU A 304 13.05 -28.22 -73.13
N ASN A 305 13.60 -28.88 -72.10
CA ASN A 305 14.58 -29.95 -72.24
C ASN A 305 14.00 -31.20 -72.93
N THR A 306 12.79 -31.63 -72.56
CA THR A 306 12.14 -32.78 -73.24
C THR A 306 11.85 -32.50 -74.72
N ASP A 307 11.42 -31.28 -75.05
CA ASP A 307 11.16 -30.87 -76.44
C ASP A 307 12.46 -30.60 -77.22
N ALA A 308 13.54 -30.18 -76.57
CA ALA A 308 14.87 -30.16 -77.17
C ALA A 308 15.39 -31.58 -77.47
N ALA A 309 15.23 -32.53 -76.54
CA ALA A 309 15.60 -33.93 -76.75
C ALA A 309 14.83 -34.56 -77.93
N ARG A 310 13.51 -34.37 -78.00
CA ARG A 310 12.66 -34.80 -79.13
C ARG A 310 13.12 -34.19 -80.47
N ARG A 311 13.43 -32.89 -80.49
CA ARG A 311 13.94 -32.22 -81.71
C ARG A 311 15.27 -32.82 -82.16
N SER A 312 16.20 -33.04 -81.24
CA SER A 312 17.50 -33.68 -81.52
C SER A 312 17.34 -35.11 -82.05
N GLU A 313 16.43 -35.91 -81.49
CA GLU A 313 16.14 -37.27 -81.99
C GLU A 313 15.55 -37.24 -83.42
N ASN A 314 14.62 -36.32 -83.69
CA ASN A 314 14.02 -36.15 -85.01
C ASN A 314 15.05 -35.69 -86.06
N LEU A 315 15.91 -34.73 -85.73
CA LEU A 315 17.03 -34.33 -86.58
C LEU A 315 18.00 -35.48 -86.85
N ARG A 316 18.29 -36.32 -85.83
CA ARG A 316 19.11 -37.53 -86.03
C ARG A 316 18.46 -38.51 -87.01
N LYS A 317 17.15 -38.77 -86.89
CA LYS A 317 16.40 -39.64 -87.83
C LYS A 317 16.42 -39.08 -89.25
N GLN A 318 16.23 -37.76 -89.41
CA GLN A 318 16.31 -37.10 -90.72
C GLN A 318 17.71 -37.19 -91.34
N ASN A 319 18.76 -36.96 -90.56
CA ASN A 319 20.14 -37.09 -91.03
C ASN A 319 20.48 -38.51 -91.47
N ILE A 320 20.00 -39.54 -90.76
CA ILE A 320 20.15 -40.96 -91.17
C ILE A 320 19.46 -41.19 -92.52
N GLN A 321 18.20 -40.78 -92.68
CA GLN A 321 17.45 -40.93 -93.95
C GLN A 321 18.08 -40.16 -95.12
N LEU A 322 18.67 -38.98 -94.86
CA LEU A 322 19.39 -38.22 -95.87
C LEU A 322 20.72 -38.90 -96.26
N GLY A 323 21.42 -39.50 -95.29
CA GLY A 323 22.59 -40.35 -95.53
C GLY A 323 22.26 -41.55 -96.42
N GLU A 324 21.23 -42.33 -96.05
CA GLU A 324 20.76 -43.48 -96.85
C GLU A 324 20.40 -43.09 -98.30
N ARG A 325 19.76 -41.93 -98.50
CA ARG A 325 19.45 -41.40 -99.84
C ARG A 325 20.70 -40.97 -100.60
N LEU A 326 21.68 -40.38 -99.92
CA LEU A 326 22.96 -40.01 -100.52
C LEU A 326 23.74 -41.25 -100.96
N ASP A 327 23.83 -42.28 -100.12
CA ASP A 327 24.47 -43.55 -100.42
C ASP A 327 23.81 -44.26 -101.60
N GLN A 328 22.47 -44.30 -101.64
CA GLN A 328 21.71 -44.82 -102.78
C GLN A 328 22.00 -44.04 -104.07
N ALA A 329 22.09 -42.71 -104.01
CA ALA A 329 22.42 -41.86 -105.15
C ALA A 329 23.87 -42.08 -105.63
N GLN A 330 24.83 -42.18 -104.71
CA GLN A 330 26.23 -42.49 -104.99
C GLN A 330 26.37 -43.88 -105.62
N MET A 331 25.76 -44.92 -105.04
CA MET A 331 25.76 -46.28 -105.60
C MET A 331 25.13 -46.33 -107.00
N LYS A 332 24.06 -45.57 -107.24
CA LYS A 332 23.44 -45.43 -108.57
C LYS A 332 24.35 -44.69 -109.57
N ALA A 333 25.11 -43.70 -109.12
CA ALA A 333 26.11 -43.01 -109.92
C ALA A 333 27.31 -43.91 -110.25
N VAL A 334 27.85 -44.65 -109.27
CA VAL A 334 28.93 -45.63 -109.44
C VAL A 334 28.52 -46.73 -110.41
N ARG A 335 27.30 -47.29 -110.28
CA ARG A 335 26.76 -48.24 -111.28
C ARG A 335 26.74 -47.64 -112.68
N ARG A 336 26.17 -46.44 -112.87
CA ARG A 336 26.17 -45.73 -114.16
C ARG A 336 27.56 -45.43 -114.73
N MET A 337 28.56 -45.21 -113.88
CA MET A 337 29.96 -45.04 -114.32
C MET A 337 30.56 -46.38 -114.77
N ASN A 338 30.29 -47.46 -114.03
CA ASN A 338 30.72 -48.82 -114.38
C ASN A 338 30.03 -49.33 -115.66
N ASP A 339 28.73 -49.07 -115.82
CA ASP A 339 27.95 -49.40 -117.04
C ASP A 339 28.43 -48.63 -118.28
N ARG A 340 29.11 -47.48 -118.08
CA ARG A 340 29.72 -46.66 -119.14
C ARG A 340 31.21 -46.96 -119.36
N ALA A 341 31.85 -47.72 -118.47
CA ALA A 341 33.26 -48.06 -118.61
C ALA A 341 33.40 -49.19 -119.66
N PRO A 342 34.19 -49.01 -120.73
CA PRO A 342 34.45 -50.09 -121.67
C PRO A 342 35.13 -51.26 -120.95
N ALA A 343 34.71 -52.49 -121.26
CA ALA A 343 35.08 -53.69 -120.52
C ALA A 343 36.61 -53.80 -120.30
N PRO A 344 37.08 -54.01 -119.05
CA PRO A 344 38.50 -53.98 -118.75
C PRO A 344 39.25 -55.10 -119.46
N GLN A 345 40.14 -54.72 -120.38
CA GLN A 345 41.07 -55.66 -121.01
C GLN A 345 41.95 -56.31 -119.94
N ALA A 346 41.90 -57.64 -119.84
CA ALA A 346 42.59 -58.39 -118.80
C ALA A 346 44.11 -58.19 -118.86
N ARG A 347 44.68 -57.49 -117.86
CA ARG A 347 46.13 -57.46 -117.60
C ARG A 347 46.47 -58.27 -116.35
N ARG A 348 47.56 -59.03 -116.46
CA ARG A 348 48.06 -59.97 -115.44
C ARG A 348 48.60 -59.25 -114.20
N GLN A 349 48.44 -59.93 -113.06
CA GLN A 349 49.39 -60.16 -111.96
C GLN A 349 50.46 -59.09 -111.70
N GLU A 350 50.48 -58.56 -110.46
CA GLU A 350 51.66 -58.63 -109.57
C GLU A 350 51.28 -58.26 -108.11
N ALA A 351 52.04 -58.79 -107.16
CA ALA A 351 52.03 -58.49 -105.71
C ALA A 351 53.50 -58.12 -105.32
N PRO A 352 53.91 -57.84 -104.06
CA PRO A 352 53.20 -57.66 -102.78
C PRO A 352 53.42 -56.18 -102.31
N PRO A 353 53.80 -55.75 -101.08
CA PRO A 353 53.85 -56.38 -99.75
C PRO A 353 53.24 -55.57 -98.58
N THR A 354 53.34 -56.18 -97.39
CA THR A 354 52.99 -55.69 -96.04
C THR A 354 53.78 -54.47 -95.55
N LYS A 355 53.16 -53.60 -94.72
CA LYS A 355 53.83 -52.89 -93.61
C LYS A 355 52.88 -52.44 -92.49
N ASN A 356 53.46 -52.32 -91.29
CA ASN A 356 52.83 -52.29 -89.96
C ASN A 356 52.18 -50.95 -89.53
N PRO A 357 51.38 -50.94 -88.44
CA PRO A 357 50.63 -49.77 -87.95
C PRO A 357 51.42 -48.88 -86.97
N PRO A 358 50.94 -47.66 -86.67
CA PRO A 358 51.31 -46.90 -85.49
C PRO A 358 50.20 -46.87 -84.41
N GLN A 359 50.62 -46.68 -83.16
CA GLN A 359 49.78 -46.52 -81.96
C GLN A 359 49.56 -45.04 -81.60
N LEU A 360 48.78 -44.81 -80.52
CA LEU A 360 48.71 -43.59 -79.69
C LEU A 360 47.95 -42.39 -80.32
N ALA A 361 47.32 -41.50 -79.54
CA ALA A 361 47.44 -41.27 -78.10
C ALA A 361 46.10 -41.01 -77.38
N THR A 362 46.06 -41.40 -76.10
CA THR A 362 45.15 -40.87 -75.07
C THR A 362 45.74 -39.62 -74.42
N SER A 363 44.96 -38.55 -74.24
CA SER A 363 45.12 -37.53 -73.17
C SER A 363 43.96 -36.51 -73.23
N GLY A 364 43.47 -36.09 -72.07
CA GLY A 364 42.37 -35.13 -71.91
C GLY A 364 41.40 -35.59 -70.83
#